data_AF-A0A1V5MFB5-F1
#
_entry.id   AF-A0A1V5MFB5-F1
#
_cell.length_a   1.000
_cell.length_b   1.000
_cell.length_c   1.000
_cell.angle_alpha   90.00
_cell.angle_beta   90.00
_cell.angle_gamma   90.00
#
_symmetry.space_group_name_H-M   'P 1'
#
loop_
_entity.id
_entity.type
_entity.pdbx_description
1 polymer ?
#
loop_
_entity_poly.entity_id
_entity_poly.type
_entity_poly.pdbx_seq_one_letter_code
_entity_poly.pdbx_strand_id
1 'polypeptide(L)'
;MANKERGPKSTSPVKPHSRWPSWLAVFICLVAWLSLAPVGAPGEAIKRLISFSTGFCSTCQKQELDPSVPFIKSISGEAVPADLEAIATELAKRTRVQIVEADGRFNYILHAGGESKTLFTTSRDIKGLQEGEARIKELVALKIKELGEEPLKASFALENELVEEQKSLSTEESDSKPLILSRSPQLVELYGIEAALKRSLPSHLAPGDKRGLKFYFLKAPLYKEELGFAYYATDKDKHKAIYFTPGATDNLRPTEKDAPSWSGQSRFKRDGHYFDTIESLLMHELAHNHQERMGWEDPESKVLDTMSEKLGFVKTQDPQSAVRVFYIKVARGKIETQNKSETQNKFESQPSSEAQADSEAVDPYVYFKVERPTNAKLGKRWLRVNLQGQLLDKNGKVASKVEEAQTFSNKEMRALALVRPATDYFDNPIEVFAESMRLFSEARELLYQESPFLYKITAEQDQAELDLYFGYYKVFERRTLFKGDKPVSTTELDSIQPVFTRNWQGEVVRFSPELAEAIKTKEQSLNPSN
;
A
#
# COMPACT_ATOMS: atom_id res chain seq x y z
N MET A 1 -43.59 61.95 -58.75
CA MET A 1 -43.18 63.27 -59.28
C MET A 1 -41.81 63.62 -58.75
N ALA A 2 -40.94 64.11 -59.64
CA ALA A 2 -39.71 64.87 -59.43
C ALA A 2 -38.48 64.21 -58.76
N ASN A 3 -37.50 63.93 -59.63
CA ASN A 3 -36.04 63.90 -59.41
C ASN A 3 -35.48 65.32 -59.18
N LYS A 4 -34.47 65.47 -58.31
CA LYS A 4 -33.12 66.09 -58.55
C LYS A 4 -32.43 66.45 -57.22
N GLU A 5 -31.23 65.89 -56.95
CA GLU A 5 -29.87 66.51 -57.08
C GLU A 5 -29.62 67.67 -56.09
N ARG A 6 -28.50 67.85 -55.37
CA ARG A 6 -27.11 67.34 -55.30
C ARG A 6 -26.55 67.69 -53.90
N GLY A 7 -25.46 67.01 -53.47
CA GLY A 7 -24.76 67.24 -52.17
C GLY A 7 -24.02 68.58 -52.05
N PRO A 8 -23.12 68.80 -51.04
CA PRO A 8 -21.99 67.91 -50.77
C PRO A 8 -21.58 67.67 -49.29
N LYS A 9 -20.76 66.62 -49.14
CA LYS A 9 -19.77 66.19 -48.12
C LYS A 9 -19.53 67.07 -46.87
N SER A 10 -19.51 66.44 -45.69
CA SER A 10 -18.31 66.35 -44.81
C SER A 10 -18.56 65.53 -43.53
N THR A 11 -17.73 64.50 -43.35
CA THR A 11 -17.24 63.88 -42.10
C THR A 11 -18.23 63.39 -41.04
N SER A 12 -18.56 62.10 -41.13
CA SER A 12 -19.16 61.27 -40.10
C SER A 12 -18.15 60.87 -39.00
N PRO A 13 -18.50 60.90 -37.70
CA PRO A 13 -17.71 60.28 -36.65
C PRO A 13 -17.97 58.76 -36.60
N VAL A 14 -16.89 58.00 -36.64
CA VAL A 14 -16.85 56.53 -36.56
C VAL A 14 -17.18 56.09 -35.13
N LYS A 15 -18.22 55.27 -34.97
CA LYS A 15 -18.51 54.52 -33.74
C LYS A 15 -17.52 53.34 -33.61
N PRO A 16 -17.09 52.97 -32.39
CA PRO A 16 -16.08 51.95 -32.19
C PRO A 16 -16.65 50.57 -32.48
N HIS A 17 -16.11 49.88 -33.50
CA HIS A 17 -16.33 48.45 -33.66
C HIS A 17 -15.51 47.70 -32.61
N SER A 18 -16.19 47.06 -31.68
CA SER A 18 -15.63 46.04 -30.80
C SER A 18 -15.11 44.87 -31.64
N ARG A 19 -13.80 44.85 -31.92
CA ARG A 19 -13.13 43.67 -32.46
C ARG A 19 -13.02 42.64 -31.35
N TRP A 20 -13.91 41.66 -31.35
CA TRP A 20 -13.65 40.41 -30.65
C TRP A 20 -12.40 39.78 -31.28
N PRO A 21 -11.39 39.35 -30.50
CA PRO A 21 -10.24 38.66 -31.06
C PRO A 21 -10.74 37.39 -31.74
N SER A 22 -10.24 37.11 -32.96
CA SER A 22 -10.55 35.87 -33.64
C SER A 22 -10.19 34.71 -32.71
N TRP A 23 -11.01 33.66 -32.69
CA TRP A 23 -10.75 32.46 -31.90
C TRP A 23 -9.36 31.87 -32.16
N LEU A 24 -8.80 32.13 -33.34
CA LEU A 24 -7.44 31.79 -33.72
C LEU A 24 -6.38 32.55 -32.91
N ALA A 25 -6.59 33.85 -32.63
CA ALA A 25 -5.68 34.64 -31.80
C ALA A 25 -5.73 34.22 -30.32
N VAL A 26 -6.92 33.88 -29.81
CA VAL A 26 -7.08 33.34 -28.46
C VAL A 26 -6.41 31.97 -28.33
N PHE A 27 -6.54 31.12 -29.36
CA PHE A 27 -5.90 29.81 -29.40
C PHE A 27 -4.37 29.92 -29.49
N ILE A 28 -3.83 30.83 -30.32
CA ILE A 28 -2.38 31.07 -30.41
C ILE A 28 -1.84 31.66 -29.11
N CYS A 29 -2.57 32.57 -28.44
CA CYS A 29 -2.18 33.06 -27.12
C CYS A 29 -2.21 31.97 -26.05
N LEU A 30 -3.20 31.06 -26.06
CA LEU A 30 -3.25 29.91 -25.13
C LEU A 30 -2.10 28.93 -25.35
N VAL A 31 -1.77 28.64 -26.61
CA VAL A 31 -0.63 27.75 -26.96
C VAL A 31 0.70 28.41 -26.62
N ALA A 32 0.84 29.73 -26.80
CA ALA A 32 2.03 30.48 -26.42
C ALA A 32 2.17 30.66 -24.89
N TRP A 33 1.07 30.69 -24.15
CA TRP A 33 1.09 30.73 -22.68
C TRP A 33 1.47 29.38 -22.08
N LEU A 34 1.05 28.27 -22.71
CA LEU A 34 1.42 26.91 -22.31
C LEU A 34 2.89 26.58 -22.59
N SER A 35 3.57 27.29 -23.49
CA SER A 35 4.97 27.02 -23.87
C SER A 35 6.02 27.89 -23.18
N LEU A 36 5.61 28.86 -22.34
CA LEU A 36 6.50 29.80 -21.65
C LEU A 36 6.40 29.78 -20.12
N ALA A 37 5.69 28.80 -19.53
CA ALA A 37 5.62 28.65 -18.09
C ALA A 37 6.97 28.14 -17.52
N PRO A 38 7.53 28.77 -16.48
CA PRO A 38 8.73 28.25 -15.82
C PRO A 38 8.42 26.94 -15.10
N VAL A 39 9.40 26.02 -15.12
CA VAL A 39 9.37 24.73 -14.44
C VAL A 39 9.02 24.93 -12.96
N GLY A 40 7.87 24.40 -12.52
CA GLY A 40 7.48 24.35 -11.10
C GLY A 40 6.11 24.91 -10.68
N ALA A 41 5.24 25.35 -11.60
CA ALA A 41 3.88 25.78 -11.22
C ALA A 41 2.90 24.59 -11.09
N PRO A 42 1.97 24.61 -10.10
CA PRO A 42 1.03 23.52 -9.83
C PRO A 42 -0.08 23.53 -10.89
N GLY A 43 0.17 22.85 -12.01
CA GLY A 43 -0.73 22.86 -13.15
C GLY A 43 -0.30 21.98 -14.32
N GLU A 44 0.41 20.87 -14.10
CA GLU A 44 0.66 19.88 -15.14
C GLU A 44 -0.15 18.61 -14.91
N ALA A 45 -1.43 18.69 -15.22
CA ALA A 45 -2.17 17.56 -15.74
C ALA A 45 -2.37 17.77 -17.24
N ILE A 46 -1.27 17.82 -18.01
CA ILE A 46 -1.37 17.58 -19.45
C ILE A 46 -1.86 16.15 -19.57
N LYS A 47 -3.13 15.98 -19.95
CA LYS A 47 -3.70 14.68 -20.32
C LYS A 47 -2.81 14.10 -21.42
N ARG A 48 -1.96 13.14 -21.02
CA ARG A 48 -1.08 12.38 -21.90
C ARG A 48 -1.96 11.72 -22.96
N LEU A 49 -1.82 12.14 -24.22
CA LEU A 49 -2.51 11.52 -25.35
C LEU A 49 -1.71 10.29 -25.79
N ILE A 50 -2.02 9.16 -25.15
CA ILE A 50 -1.56 7.84 -25.57
C ILE A 50 -2.53 7.36 -26.65
N SER A 51 -2.00 6.96 -27.80
CA SER A 51 -2.81 6.28 -28.81
C SER A 51 -3.13 4.87 -28.30
N PHE A 52 -4.40 4.60 -27.96
CA PHE A 52 -4.84 3.26 -27.55
C PHE A 52 -4.61 2.19 -28.64
N SER A 53 -4.46 2.59 -29.90
CA SER A 53 -4.22 1.67 -31.02
C SER A 53 -2.74 1.38 -31.27
N THR A 54 -1.82 2.25 -30.86
CA THR A 54 -0.38 2.09 -31.14
C THR A 54 0.49 2.03 -29.89
N GLY A 55 -0.02 2.37 -28.69
CA GLY A 55 0.73 2.33 -27.43
C GLY A 55 1.90 3.33 -27.32
N PHE A 56 2.10 4.18 -28.32
CA PHE A 56 3.16 5.20 -28.36
C PHE A 56 2.68 6.53 -27.76
N CYS A 57 3.48 7.09 -26.86
CA CYS A 57 3.32 8.46 -26.36
C CYS A 57 3.94 9.47 -27.35
N SER A 58 3.11 10.28 -28.00
CA SER A 58 3.57 11.30 -28.97
C SER A 58 4.29 12.50 -28.33
N THR A 59 4.17 12.69 -27.02
CA THR A 59 4.71 13.85 -26.28
C THR A 59 5.83 13.50 -25.29
N CYS A 60 6.28 12.24 -25.23
CA CYS A 60 7.30 11.79 -24.30
C CYS A 60 8.71 11.92 -24.92
N GLN A 61 9.71 12.39 -24.16
CA GLN A 61 11.08 12.63 -24.64
C GLN A 61 11.91 11.36 -24.92
N LYS A 62 11.35 10.17 -24.76
CA LYS A 62 11.81 8.89 -25.31
C LYS A 62 10.56 8.12 -25.72
N GLN A 63 10.67 7.19 -26.67
CA GLN A 63 9.60 6.26 -27.05
C GLN A 63 9.25 5.36 -25.85
N GLU A 64 8.51 5.89 -24.88
CA GLU A 64 7.99 5.13 -23.75
C GLU A 64 6.77 4.34 -24.24
N LEU A 65 6.88 3.01 -24.19
CA LEU A 65 5.80 2.08 -24.47
C LEU A 65 4.86 2.05 -23.26
N ASP A 66 3.55 2.17 -23.47
CA ASP A 66 2.58 2.03 -22.39
C ASP A 66 2.54 0.58 -21.87
N PRO A 67 2.93 0.31 -20.61
CA PRO A 67 2.98 -1.05 -20.06
C PRO A 67 1.59 -1.68 -19.90
N SER A 68 0.51 -0.89 -19.97
CA SER A 68 -0.87 -1.40 -19.91
C SER A 68 -1.35 -2.01 -21.22
N VAL A 69 -0.64 -1.75 -22.33
CA VAL A 69 -0.99 -2.28 -23.64
C VAL A 69 -0.28 -3.63 -23.84
N PRO A 70 -1.00 -4.76 -23.88
CA PRO A 70 -0.38 -6.08 -23.92
C PRO A 70 0.39 -6.35 -25.22
N PHE A 71 -0.12 -5.85 -26.36
CA PHE A 71 0.51 -6.01 -27.67
C PHE A 71 0.60 -4.68 -28.40
N ILE A 72 1.80 -4.33 -28.89
CA ILE A 72 2.07 -3.09 -29.63
C ILE A 72 2.56 -3.44 -31.03
N LYS A 73 2.01 -2.75 -32.03
CA LYS A 73 2.44 -2.84 -33.43
C LYS A 73 3.43 -1.74 -33.78
N SER A 74 4.40 -2.03 -34.64
CA SER A 74 5.25 -1.00 -35.23
C SER A 74 4.41 -0.05 -36.10
N ILE A 75 4.69 1.25 -35.99
CA ILE A 75 4.07 2.29 -36.84
C ILE A 75 4.64 2.23 -38.28
N SER A 76 5.81 1.61 -38.47
CA SER A 76 6.56 1.62 -39.74
C SER A 76 6.64 0.26 -40.43
N GLY A 77 5.88 -0.74 -40.00
CA GLY A 77 5.94 -2.12 -40.50
C GLY A 77 4.75 -2.56 -41.37
N GLU A 78 4.88 -3.73 -41.98
CA GLU A 78 3.75 -4.43 -42.60
C GLU A 78 2.65 -4.72 -41.57
N ALA A 79 1.39 -4.67 -42.01
CA ALA A 79 0.26 -5.00 -41.14
C ALA A 79 0.40 -6.41 -40.57
N VAL A 80 0.31 -6.53 -39.24
CA VAL A 80 0.25 -7.84 -38.56
C VAL A 80 -1.10 -8.47 -38.88
N PRO A 81 -1.15 -9.74 -39.36
CA PRO A 81 -2.41 -10.46 -39.55
C PRO A 81 -3.26 -10.45 -38.27
N ALA A 82 -4.57 -10.23 -38.42
CA ALA A 82 -5.47 -10.03 -37.28
C ALA A 82 -5.56 -11.26 -36.36
N ASP A 83 -5.44 -12.46 -36.91
CA ASP A 83 -5.36 -13.71 -36.17
C ASP A 83 -4.08 -13.79 -35.34
N LEU A 84 -2.94 -13.42 -35.93
CA LEU A 84 -1.64 -13.40 -35.25
C LEU A 84 -1.61 -12.36 -34.13
N GLU A 85 -2.19 -11.18 -34.36
CA GLU A 85 -2.39 -10.14 -33.34
C GLU A 85 -3.25 -10.62 -32.17
N ALA A 86 -4.35 -11.31 -32.44
CA ALA A 86 -5.22 -11.83 -31.39
C ALA A 86 -4.49 -12.85 -30.50
N ILE A 87 -3.72 -13.76 -31.13
CA ILE A 87 -2.90 -14.75 -30.40
C ILE A 87 -1.81 -14.04 -29.56
N ALA A 88 -1.11 -13.07 -30.15
CA ALA A 88 -0.07 -12.32 -29.44
C ALA A 88 -0.65 -11.52 -28.26
N THR A 89 -1.80 -10.88 -28.45
CA THR A 89 -2.51 -10.14 -27.41
C THR A 89 -2.91 -11.05 -26.25
N GLU A 90 -3.45 -12.23 -26.54
CA GLU A 90 -3.87 -13.18 -25.52
C GLU A 90 -2.68 -13.83 -24.80
N LEU A 91 -1.59 -14.10 -25.52
CA LEU A 91 -0.35 -14.55 -24.92
C LEU A 91 0.23 -13.50 -23.97
N ALA A 92 0.28 -12.24 -24.40
CA ALA A 92 0.78 -11.14 -23.59
C ALA A 92 -0.09 -10.90 -22.34
N LYS A 93 -1.42 -10.97 -22.46
CA LYS A 93 -2.33 -10.88 -21.31
C LYS A 93 -2.11 -12.01 -20.30
N ARG A 94 -2.07 -13.27 -20.76
CA ARG A 94 -1.95 -14.43 -19.86
C ARG A 94 -0.58 -14.51 -19.17
N THR A 95 0.48 -14.05 -19.84
CA THR A 95 1.86 -14.12 -19.32
C THR A 95 2.28 -12.84 -18.61
N ARG A 96 1.55 -11.74 -18.84
CA ARG A 96 1.86 -10.39 -18.38
C ARG A 96 3.24 -9.90 -18.84
N VAL A 97 3.69 -10.42 -19.99
CA VAL A 97 4.87 -9.94 -20.72
C VAL A 97 4.37 -9.23 -21.96
N GLN A 98 4.73 -7.96 -22.10
CA GLN A 98 4.32 -7.16 -23.26
C GLN A 98 5.01 -7.70 -24.51
N ILE A 99 4.27 -7.78 -25.62
CA ILE A 99 4.82 -8.17 -26.91
C ILE A 99 4.78 -6.96 -27.85
N VAL A 100 5.95 -6.58 -28.36
CA VAL A 100 6.10 -5.47 -29.30
C VAL A 100 6.59 -6.01 -30.63
N GLU A 101 5.75 -5.87 -31.65
CA GLU A 101 6.16 -6.14 -33.02
C GLU A 101 7.01 -4.97 -33.53
N ALA A 102 8.26 -5.24 -33.87
CA ALA A 102 9.16 -4.28 -34.50
C ALA A 102 10.18 -5.02 -35.38
N ASP A 103 10.52 -4.40 -36.51
CA ASP A 103 11.53 -4.91 -37.46
C ASP A 103 11.27 -6.35 -37.92
N GLY A 104 10.00 -6.72 -38.11
CA GLY A 104 9.61 -8.06 -38.57
C GLY A 104 9.81 -9.16 -37.52
N ARG A 105 9.89 -8.79 -36.23
CA ARG A 105 10.08 -9.70 -35.10
C ARG A 105 9.13 -9.37 -33.95
N PHE A 106 8.90 -10.34 -33.06
CA PHE A 106 8.25 -10.10 -31.78
C PHE A 106 9.30 -9.91 -30.70
N ASN A 107 9.25 -8.76 -30.02
CA ASN A 107 10.09 -8.41 -28.87
C ASN A 107 9.27 -8.62 -27.60
N TYR A 108 9.78 -9.42 -26.67
CA TYR A 108 9.11 -9.70 -25.41
C TYR A 108 9.70 -8.80 -24.33
N ILE A 109 8.88 -7.93 -23.76
CA ILE A 109 9.30 -6.85 -22.86
C ILE A 109 8.64 -7.03 -21.50
N LEU A 110 9.45 -7.03 -20.45
CA LEU A 110 9.00 -6.96 -19.07
C LEU A 110 9.26 -5.56 -18.52
N HIS A 111 8.24 -4.94 -17.94
CA HIS A 111 8.37 -3.69 -17.20
C HIS A 111 8.50 -4.01 -15.72
N ALA A 112 9.69 -3.83 -15.15
CA ALA A 112 9.95 -4.10 -13.74
C ALA A 112 11.16 -3.30 -13.21
N GLY A 113 11.02 -2.74 -12.01
CA GLY A 113 12.08 -2.00 -11.34
C GLY A 113 12.26 -0.57 -11.86
N GLY A 114 11.22 0.01 -12.49
CA GLY A 114 11.27 1.31 -13.15
C GLY A 114 11.89 1.26 -14.55
N GLU A 115 12.09 0.06 -15.12
CA GLU A 115 12.77 -0.16 -16.38
C GLU A 115 11.97 -1.08 -17.30
N SER A 116 12.05 -0.82 -18.61
CA SER A 116 11.57 -1.74 -19.66
C SER A 116 12.72 -2.62 -20.13
N LYS A 117 12.58 -3.94 -19.94
CA LYS A 117 13.62 -4.93 -20.27
C LYS A 117 13.15 -5.81 -21.40
N THR A 118 13.82 -5.74 -22.55
CA THR A 118 13.65 -6.74 -23.61
C THR A 118 14.25 -8.06 -23.15
N LEU A 119 13.41 -9.06 -22.93
CA LEU A 119 13.81 -10.39 -22.47
C LEU A 119 14.48 -11.18 -23.60
N PHE A 120 13.83 -11.22 -24.76
CA PHE A 120 14.29 -11.91 -25.96
C PHE A 120 13.43 -11.50 -27.17
N THR A 121 13.81 -12.00 -28.35
CA THR A 121 13.05 -11.79 -29.60
C THR A 121 12.81 -13.11 -30.32
N THR A 122 11.70 -13.19 -31.06
CA THR A 122 11.33 -14.37 -31.89
C THR A 122 10.90 -13.94 -33.30
N SER A 123 10.69 -14.90 -34.19
CA SER A 123 10.09 -14.66 -35.50
C SER A 123 8.67 -14.09 -35.39
N ARG A 124 8.26 -13.31 -36.39
CA ARG A 124 6.90 -12.75 -36.54
C ARG A 124 5.96 -13.78 -37.19
N ASP A 125 5.75 -14.91 -36.52
CA ASP A 125 4.83 -15.97 -36.94
C ASP A 125 4.32 -16.78 -35.74
N ILE A 126 3.39 -17.71 -35.99
CA ILE A 126 2.80 -18.55 -34.94
C ILE A 126 3.87 -19.37 -34.21
N LYS A 127 4.89 -19.87 -34.92
CA LYS A 127 6.01 -20.60 -34.33
C LYS A 127 6.81 -19.72 -33.38
N GLY A 128 7.03 -18.46 -33.73
CA GLY A 128 7.68 -17.49 -32.87
C GLY A 128 6.89 -17.16 -31.61
N LEU A 129 5.54 -17.10 -31.69
CA LEU A 129 4.70 -16.97 -30.50
C LEU A 129 4.78 -18.22 -29.59
N GLN A 130 4.80 -19.42 -30.16
CA GLN A 130 4.98 -20.67 -29.42
C GLN A 130 6.37 -20.76 -28.75
N GLU A 131 7.43 -20.37 -29.47
CA GLU A 131 8.78 -20.24 -28.93
C GLU A 131 8.81 -19.24 -27.78
N GLY A 132 8.13 -18.10 -27.93
CA GLY A 132 8.06 -17.08 -26.90
C GLY A 132 7.36 -17.56 -25.62
N GLU A 133 6.24 -18.28 -25.75
CA GLU A 133 5.58 -18.89 -24.59
C GLU A 133 6.50 -19.88 -23.87
N ALA A 134 7.23 -20.72 -24.60
CA ALA A 134 8.18 -21.67 -24.03
C ALA A 134 9.33 -20.96 -23.28
N ARG A 135 9.92 -19.93 -23.89
CA ARG A 135 10.98 -19.13 -23.25
C ARG A 135 10.51 -18.38 -22.02
N ILE A 136 9.27 -17.87 -21.99
CA ILE A 136 8.71 -17.26 -20.77
C ILE A 136 8.64 -18.30 -19.64
N LYS A 137 8.21 -19.53 -19.92
CA LYS A 137 8.18 -20.62 -18.92
C LYS A 137 9.58 -20.94 -18.40
N GLU A 138 10.58 -20.96 -19.27
CA GLU A 138 11.99 -21.14 -18.87
C GLU A 138 12.47 -20.00 -17.96
N LEU A 139 12.17 -18.74 -18.30
CA LEU A 139 12.52 -17.58 -17.47
C LEU A 139 11.83 -17.61 -16.10
N VAL A 140 10.58 -18.06 -16.03
CA VAL A 140 9.86 -18.27 -14.77
C VAL A 140 10.58 -19.32 -13.92
N ALA A 141 10.93 -20.47 -14.50
CA ALA A 141 11.64 -21.53 -13.79
C ALA A 141 13.03 -21.08 -13.30
N LEU A 142 13.79 -20.36 -14.13
CA LEU A 142 15.07 -19.77 -13.75
C LEU A 142 14.92 -18.78 -12.59
N LYS A 143 13.91 -17.91 -12.65
CA LYS A 143 13.68 -16.91 -11.60
C LYS A 143 13.20 -17.56 -10.29
N ILE A 144 12.34 -18.58 -10.34
CA ILE A 144 11.99 -19.39 -9.15
C ILE A 144 13.24 -19.98 -8.50
N LYS A 145 14.15 -20.55 -9.31
CA LYS A 145 15.40 -21.10 -8.80
C LYS A 145 16.27 -20.02 -8.14
N GLU A 146 16.46 -18.89 -8.80
CA GLU A 146 17.22 -17.75 -8.27
C GLU A 146 16.68 -17.28 -6.92
N LEU A 147 15.36 -17.13 -6.80
CA LEU A 147 14.72 -16.69 -5.55
C LEU A 147 14.81 -17.74 -4.43
N GLY A 148 14.96 -19.02 -4.77
CA GLY A 148 15.16 -20.11 -3.82
C GLY A 148 16.58 -20.23 -3.28
N GLU A 149 17.54 -19.49 -3.84
CA GLU A 149 18.92 -19.45 -3.35
C GLU A 149 19.09 -18.40 -2.24
N GLU A 150 20.23 -18.44 -1.53
CA GLU A 150 20.60 -17.41 -0.56
C GLU A 150 20.74 -16.05 -1.25
N PRO A 151 20.33 -14.94 -0.61
CA PRO A 151 19.81 -14.85 0.76
C PRO A 151 18.29 -15.01 0.89
N LEU A 152 17.56 -15.17 -0.22
CA LEU A 152 16.10 -15.02 -0.23
C LEU A 152 15.35 -16.29 0.14
N LYS A 153 15.83 -17.46 -0.32
CA LYS A 153 15.29 -18.78 0.02
C LYS A 153 13.77 -18.93 -0.12
N ALA A 154 13.17 -18.19 -1.04
CA ALA A 154 11.74 -18.27 -1.32
C ALA A 154 11.41 -19.61 -1.99
N SER A 155 10.23 -20.15 -1.69
CA SER A 155 9.71 -21.33 -2.38
C SER A 155 8.33 -21.05 -2.95
N PHE A 156 7.94 -21.79 -3.98
CA PHE A 156 6.71 -21.52 -4.72
C PHE A 156 5.92 -22.82 -4.90
N ALA A 157 4.60 -22.72 -4.77
CA ALA A 157 3.71 -23.83 -5.05
C ALA A 157 3.74 -24.22 -6.52
N LEU A 158 3.61 -25.51 -6.80
CA LEU A 158 3.55 -26.03 -8.17
C LEU A 158 2.15 -25.87 -8.77
N GLU A 159 2.07 -25.92 -10.10
CA GLU A 159 0.78 -25.98 -10.80
C GLU A 159 -0.08 -27.16 -10.29
N ASN A 160 -1.33 -26.87 -9.89
CA ASN A 160 -2.26 -27.81 -9.28
C ASN A 160 -1.80 -28.44 -7.96
N GLU A 161 -0.81 -27.86 -7.27
CA GLU A 161 -0.50 -28.30 -5.92
C GLU A 161 -1.69 -28.02 -5.00
N LEU A 162 -2.09 -29.04 -4.23
CA LEU A 162 -3.14 -28.94 -3.24
C LEU A 162 -2.71 -27.96 -2.15
N VAL A 163 -3.55 -26.95 -1.89
CA VAL A 163 -3.30 -25.93 -0.88
C VAL A 163 -3.96 -26.35 0.44
N GLU A 164 -5.28 -26.26 0.51
CA GLU A 164 -6.11 -26.65 1.65
C GLU A 164 -7.60 -26.64 1.26
N GLU A 165 -8.48 -26.95 2.21
CA GLU A 165 -9.93 -26.80 2.05
C GLU A 165 -10.34 -25.33 2.16
N GLN A 166 -11.33 -24.91 1.36
CA GLN A 166 -11.90 -23.57 1.48
C GLN A 166 -12.53 -23.34 2.86
N LYS A 167 -12.21 -22.20 3.47
CA LYS A 167 -12.70 -21.78 4.77
C LYS A 167 -13.98 -20.95 4.63
N SER A 168 -14.89 -21.11 5.58
CA SER A 168 -16.04 -20.22 5.76
C SER A 168 -15.86 -19.48 7.08
N LEU A 169 -16.15 -18.18 7.05
CA LEU A 169 -16.25 -17.34 8.24
C LEU A 169 -17.64 -17.40 8.88
N SER A 170 -18.61 -18.04 8.21
CA SER A 170 -19.94 -18.27 8.76
C SER A 170 -19.94 -19.51 9.66
N THR A 171 -20.76 -19.49 10.71
CA THR A 171 -21.00 -20.65 11.59
C THR A 171 -21.94 -21.68 10.97
N GLU A 172 -22.46 -21.44 9.76
CA GLU A 172 -23.32 -22.40 9.06
C GLU A 172 -22.44 -23.48 8.44
N GLU A 173 -22.57 -24.71 8.92
CA GLU A 173 -21.91 -25.88 8.34
C GLU A 173 -22.39 -26.04 6.88
N SER A 174 -21.49 -25.75 5.93
CA SER A 174 -21.66 -26.11 4.53
C SER A 174 -21.08 -27.50 4.30
N ASP A 175 -21.91 -28.43 3.83
CA ASP A 175 -21.62 -29.86 3.65
C ASP A 175 -20.62 -30.22 2.54
N SER A 176 -19.91 -29.24 1.96
CA SER A 176 -18.67 -29.52 1.24
C SER A 176 -17.75 -28.30 1.24
N LYS A 177 -16.50 -28.50 1.67
CA LYS A 177 -15.44 -27.49 1.57
C LYS A 177 -14.60 -27.84 0.33
N PRO A 178 -14.76 -27.13 -0.79
CA PRO A 178 -14.01 -27.45 -2.00
C PRO A 178 -12.51 -27.34 -1.73
N LEU A 179 -11.74 -28.27 -2.30
CA LEU A 179 -10.29 -28.23 -2.24
C LEU A 179 -9.77 -27.08 -3.11
N ILE A 180 -8.85 -26.30 -2.55
CA ILE A 180 -8.19 -25.20 -3.25
C ILE A 180 -6.89 -25.72 -3.84
N LEU A 181 -6.71 -25.47 -5.14
CA LEU A 181 -5.48 -25.75 -5.87
C LEU A 181 -4.74 -24.44 -6.16
N SER A 182 -3.43 -24.55 -6.33
CA SER A 182 -2.59 -23.43 -6.75
C SER A 182 -2.30 -23.45 -8.26
N ARG A 183 -1.89 -22.30 -8.78
CA ARG A 183 -1.25 -22.13 -10.08
C ARG A 183 0.22 -21.77 -9.90
N SER A 184 1.00 -21.98 -10.95
CA SER A 184 2.36 -21.46 -11.02
C SER A 184 2.37 -19.92 -11.05
N PRO A 185 3.43 -19.27 -10.50
CA PRO A 185 3.61 -17.83 -10.59
C PRO A 185 3.90 -17.38 -12.02
N GLN A 186 3.54 -16.13 -12.32
CA GLN A 186 3.95 -15.43 -13.53
C GLN A 186 5.25 -14.67 -13.30
N LEU A 187 5.98 -14.38 -14.38
CA LEU A 187 7.29 -13.73 -14.30
C LEU A 187 7.22 -12.36 -13.59
N VAL A 188 6.19 -11.56 -13.90
CA VAL A 188 5.97 -10.26 -13.25
C VAL A 188 5.80 -10.37 -11.74
N GLU A 189 5.13 -11.42 -11.26
CA GLU A 189 4.92 -11.66 -9.82
C GLU A 189 6.23 -11.96 -9.12
N LEU A 190 7.11 -12.74 -9.76
CA LEU A 190 8.42 -13.08 -9.21
C LEU A 190 9.32 -11.84 -9.07
N TYR A 191 9.24 -10.87 -9.97
CA TYR A 191 10.00 -9.61 -9.85
C TYR A 191 9.47 -8.73 -8.71
N GLY A 192 8.15 -8.67 -8.53
CA GLY A 192 7.56 -7.95 -7.38
C GLY A 192 7.90 -8.62 -6.05
N ILE A 193 7.88 -9.96 -6.01
CA ILE A 193 8.29 -10.73 -4.85
C ILE A 193 9.76 -10.51 -4.54
N GLU A 194 10.64 -10.58 -5.53
CA GLU A 194 12.06 -10.29 -5.34
C GLU A 194 12.30 -8.92 -4.70
N ALA A 195 11.65 -7.87 -5.22
CA ALA A 195 11.79 -6.51 -4.71
C ALA A 195 11.37 -6.42 -3.24
N ALA A 196 10.21 -7.00 -2.89
CA ALA A 196 9.73 -7.03 -1.52
C ALA A 196 10.65 -7.83 -0.58
N LEU A 197 11.09 -9.03 -0.98
CA LEU A 197 11.97 -9.85 -0.12
C LEU A 197 13.33 -9.20 0.14
N LYS A 198 13.91 -8.53 -0.87
CA LYS A 198 15.16 -7.77 -0.69
C LYS A 198 14.96 -6.60 0.28
N ARG A 199 13.80 -5.94 0.20
CA ARG A 199 13.47 -4.78 1.03
C ARG A 199 13.10 -5.18 2.45
N SER A 200 12.49 -6.34 2.65
CA SER A 200 12.01 -6.81 3.95
C SER A 200 13.04 -7.60 4.75
N LEU A 201 14.31 -7.69 4.35
CA LEU A 201 15.33 -8.42 5.10
C LEU A 201 15.36 -7.94 6.57
N PRO A 202 15.25 -8.83 7.60
CA PRO A 202 15.18 -10.30 7.55
C PRO A 202 13.77 -10.90 7.68
N SER A 203 12.71 -10.09 7.68
CA SER A 203 11.32 -10.53 7.75
C SER A 203 10.89 -11.46 6.60
N HIS A 204 11.73 -11.70 5.59
CA HIS A 204 11.49 -12.70 4.54
C HIS A 204 11.81 -14.13 4.96
N LEU A 205 12.53 -14.33 6.08
CA LEU A 205 12.86 -15.65 6.63
C LEU A 205 11.82 -16.08 7.67
N ALA A 206 11.44 -17.35 7.67
CA ALA A 206 10.51 -17.86 8.68
C ALA A 206 11.11 -17.78 10.11
N PRO A 207 10.28 -17.64 11.16
CA PRO A 207 10.75 -17.75 12.55
C PRO A 207 11.44 -19.10 12.80
N GLY A 208 12.62 -19.09 13.43
CA GLY A 208 13.34 -20.30 13.88
C GLY A 208 13.93 -21.19 12.78
N ASP A 209 13.39 -21.18 11.56
CA ASP A 209 13.91 -21.91 10.41
C ASP A 209 14.75 -20.98 9.53
N LYS A 210 15.89 -21.47 9.04
CA LYS A 210 16.69 -20.73 8.06
C LYS A 210 16.03 -20.70 6.68
N ARG A 211 14.86 -21.32 6.49
CA ARG A 211 14.07 -21.32 5.24
C ARG A 211 13.28 -20.02 5.06
N GLY A 212 13.10 -19.61 3.80
CA GLY A 212 12.22 -18.50 3.46
C GLY A 212 10.74 -18.93 3.43
N LEU A 213 9.87 -17.98 3.10
CA LEU A 213 8.43 -18.22 2.96
C LEU A 213 8.09 -19.02 1.70
N LYS A 214 6.96 -19.74 1.75
CA LYS A 214 6.35 -20.38 0.59
C LYS A 214 5.22 -19.54 0.01
N PHE A 215 5.22 -19.36 -1.30
CA PHE A 215 4.23 -18.55 -2.00
C PHE A 215 3.25 -19.44 -2.77
N TYR A 216 1.96 -19.20 -2.54
CA TYR A 216 0.86 -19.90 -3.20
C TYR A 216 0.04 -18.91 -4.00
N PHE A 217 -0.23 -19.22 -5.27
CA PHE A 217 -1.15 -18.45 -6.11
C PHE A 217 -2.41 -19.26 -6.30
N LEU A 218 -3.50 -18.86 -5.65
CA LEU A 218 -4.70 -19.69 -5.57
C LEU A 218 -5.53 -19.63 -6.86
N LYS A 219 -6.18 -20.74 -7.18
CA LYS A 219 -7.21 -20.82 -8.24
C LYS A 219 -8.63 -20.49 -7.75
N ALA A 220 -8.85 -20.55 -6.44
CA ALA A 220 -10.09 -20.20 -5.77
C ALA A 220 -9.78 -19.45 -4.46
N PRO A 221 -10.65 -18.54 -3.99
CA PRO A 221 -10.40 -17.77 -2.77
C PRO A 221 -10.36 -18.69 -1.54
N LEU A 222 -9.45 -18.37 -0.60
CA LEU A 222 -9.28 -19.12 0.65
C LEU A 222 -10.50 -19.02 1.57
N TYR A 223 -11.06 -17.82 1.71
CA TYR A 223 -12.28 -17.57 2.48
C TYR A 223 -13.43 -17.25 1.52
N LYS A 224 -14.57 -17.92 1.72
CA LYS A 224 -15.75 -17.76 0.85
C LYS A 224 -16.37 -16.36 0.96
N GLU A 225 -16.43 -15.81 2.17
CA GLU A 225 -17.16 -14.56 2.47
C GLU A 225 -16.28 -13.30 2.47
N GLU A 226 -14.96 -13.46 2.50
CA GLU A 226 -14.01 -12.35 2.59
C GLU A 226 -12.91 -12.51 1.55
N LEU A 227 -12.98 -11.70 0.49
CA LEU A 227 -12.00 -11.66 -0.58
C LEU A 227 -10.87 -10.68 -0.20
N GLY A 228 -9.88 -11.17 0.54
CA GLY A 228 -8.61 -10.49 0.75
C GLY A 228 -7.73 -10.57 -0.52
N PHE A 229 -6.71 -9.73 -0.63
CA PHE A 229 -5.74 -9.81 -1.72
C PHE A 229 -4.70 -10.92 -1.49
N ALA A 230 -4.19 -10.99 -0.26
CA ALA A 230 -3.32 -12.06 0.16
C ALA A 230 -3.53 -12.39 1.64
N TYR A 231 -2.93 -13.49 2.08
CA TYR A 231 -2.95 -13.90 3.48
C TYR A 231 -1.62 -14.53 3.87
N TYR A 232 -0.99 -14.00 4.92
CA TYR A 232 0.03 -14.72 5.68
C TYR A 232 -0.62 -15.80 6.57
N ALA A 233 -0.14 -17.04 6.47
CA ALA A 233 -0.61 -18.14 7.29
C ALA A 233 0.40 -19.30 7.37
N THR A 234 0.08 -20.30 8.19
CA THR A 234 0.81 -21.57 8.23
C THR A 234 0.14 -22.57 7.29
N ASP A 235 0.92 -23.16 6.39
CA ASP A 235 0.41 -24.12 5.41
C ASP A 235 0.15 -25.51 5.99
N LYS A 236 -0.44 -26.37 5.16
CA LYS A 236 -0.75 -27.77 5.51
C LYS A 236 0.48 -28.60 5.91
N ASP A 237 1.68 -28.17 5.49
CA ASP A 237 2.96 -28.82 5.78
C ASP A 237 3.72 -28.11 6.92
N LYS A 238 3.05 -27.18 7.61
CA LYS A 238 3.57 -26.36 8.72
C LYS A 238 4.66 -25.35 8.33
N HIS A 239 4.76 -24.99 7.05
CA HIS A 239 5.61 -23.89 6.62
C HIS A 239 4.88 -22.56 6.72
N LYS A 240 5.62 -21.48 6.92
CA LYS A 240 5.08 -20.13 6.80
C LYS A 240 4.93 -19.77 5.33
N ALA A 241 3.73 -19.29 5.00
CA ALA A 241 3.31 -19.13 3.64
C ALA A 241 2.50 -17.85 3.43
N ILE A 242 2.51 -17.38 2.18
CA ILE A 242 1.67 -16.28 1.72
C ILE A 242 0.81 -16.79 0.56
N TYR A 243 -0.50 -16.64 0.71
CA TYR A 243 -1.52 -17.04 -0.25
C TYR A 243 -2.03 -15.83 -1.01
N PHE A 244 -1.76 -15.74 -2.31
CA PHE A 244 -2.37 -14.74 -3.18
C PHE A 244 -3.73 -15.24 -3.69
N THR A 245 -4.79 -14.46 -3.49
CA THR A 245 -6.12 -14.81 -4.00
C THR A 245 -6.20 -14.66 -5.53
N PRO A 246 -7.16 -15.34 -6.19
CA PRO A 246 -7.33 -15.20 -7.63
C PRO A 246 -7.56 -13.74 -8.02
N GLY A 247 -6.77 -13.23 -8.96
CA GLY A 247 -6.88 -11.87 -9.46
C GLY A 247 -6.22 -10.78 -8.59
N ALA A 248 -5.65 -11.13 -7.43
CA ALA A 248 -5.07 -10.16 -6.51
C ALA A 248 -3.94 -9.32 -7.12
N THR A 249 -3.17 -9.91 -8.04
CA THR A 249 -1.98 -9.32 -8.65
C THR A 249 -2.22 -8.80 -10.07
N ASP A 250 -3.38 -9.09 -10.70
CA ASP A 250 -3.61 -8.92 -12.14
C ASP A 250 -3.41 -7.47 -12.63
N ASN A 251 -3.80 -6.52 -11.80
CA ASN A 251 -3.69 -5.08 -12.10
C ASN A 251 -2.52 -4.40 -11.38
N LEU A 252 -1.72 -5.16 -10.62
CA LEU A 252 -0.60 -4.64 -9.85
C LEU A 252 0.66 -4.60 -10.70
N ARG A 253 1.39 -3.49 -10.63
CA ARG A 253 2.73 -3.41 -11.22
C ARG A 253 3.73 -4.18 -10.34
N PRO A 254 4.85 -4.68 -10.87
CA PRO A 254 5.75 -5.50 -10.06
C PRO A 254 6.35 -4.75 -8.86
N THR A 255 7.00 -3.60 -9.07
CA THR A 255 7.75 -2.89 -8.02
C THR A 255 7.24 -1.47 -7.77
N GLU A 256 7.61 -0.89 -6.63
CA GLU A 256 7.33 0.50 -6.27
C GLU A 256 7.91 1.52 -7.25
N LYS A 257 9.05 1.19 -7.89
CA LYS A 257 9.62 2.03 -8.97
C LYS A 257 8.77 2.04 -10.23
N ASP A 258 7.92 1.04 -10.40
CA ASP A 258 6.98 0.97 -11.53
C ASP A 258 5.69 1.74 -11.22
N ALA A 259 5.44 2.19 -9.99
CA ALA A 259 4.21 2.85 -9.62
C ALA A 259 3.97 4.15 -10.44
N PRO A 260 2.76 4.42 -10.94
CA PRO A 260 2.47 5.67 -11.63
C PRO A 260 2.73 6.88 -10.74
N SER A 261 3.21 8.00 -11.30
CA SER A 261 3.48 9.21 -10.51
C SER A 261 2.26 9.77 -9.76
N TRP A 262 1.04 9.51 -10.24
CA TRP A 262 -0.21 9.89 -9.58
C TRP A 262 -0.62 8.93 -8.45
N SER A 263 -0.13 7.69 -8.48
CA SER A 263 -0.52 6.65 -7.51
C SER A 263 0.00 6.99 -6.12
N GLY A 264 1.18 7.61 -6.05
CA GLY A 264 1.75 8.15 -4.82
C GLY A 264 0.95 9.27 -4.14
N GLN A 265 -0.13 9.80 -4.72
CA GLN A 265 -1.06 10.71 -4.03
C GLN A 265 -2.42 10.06 -3.75
N SER A 266 -2.89 9.16 -4.63
CA SER A 266 -4.18 8.47 -4.50
C SER A 266 -4.16 7.28 -3.54
N ARG A 267 -3.00 6.60 -3.36
CA ARG A 267 -2.81 5.59 -2.30
C ARG A 267 -3.10 6.12 -0.90
N PHE A 268 -3.06 7.43 -0.74
CA PHE A 268 -3.02 8.10 0.56
C PHE A 268 -4.14 9.12 0.78
N LYS A 269 -5.03 9.38 -0.20
CA LYS A 269 -6.19 10.27 -0.03
C LYS A 269 -7.49 9.73 -0.64
N ARG A 270 -8.51 9.68 0.24
CA ARG A 270 -9.92 9.31 0.05
C ARG A 270 -10.11 7.80 -0.24
N ASP A 271 -10.61 7.10 0.78
CA ASP A 271 -11.05 5.71 0.75
C ASP A 271 -9.91 4.68 0.47
N GLY A 272 -8.66 5.12 0.66
CA GLY A 272 -7.42 4.52 0.13
C GLY A 272 -7.00 3.21 0.77
N HIS A 273 -7.50 2.12 0.20
CA HIS A 273 -6.92 0.78 0.24
C HIS A 273 -6.55 0.37 -1.17
N TYR A 274 -5.34 0.70 -1.59
CA TYR A 274 -4.86 0.26 -2.89
C TYR A 274 -3.39 -0.11 -2.79
N PHE A 275 -3.13 -1.42 -2.89
CA PHE A 275 -1.86 -1.87 -3.41
C PHE A 275 -1.87 -1.52 -4.91
N ASP A 276 -0.93 -0.71 -5.38
CA ASP A 276 -0.74 -0.52 -6.83
C ASP A 276 0.42 -1.39 -7.36
N THR A 277 1.13 -2.05 -6.44
CA THR A 277 2.26 -2.91 -6.77
C THR A 277 2.23 -4.21 -5.97
N ILE A 278 2.82 -5.25 -6.56
CA ILE A 278 3.02 -6.55 -5.92
C ILE A 278 4.01 -6.41 -4.77
N GLU A 279 5.05 -5.58 -4.94
CA GLU A 279 5.99 -5.25 -3.86
C GLU A 279 5.25 -4.70 -2.63
N SER A 280 4.35 -3.73 -2.80
CA SER A 280 3.61 -3.11 -1.69
C SER A 280 2.66 -4.10 -1.00
N LEU A 281 1.90 -4.88 -1.79
CA LEU A 281 1.05 -5.96 -1.26
C LEU A 281 1.89 -6.93 -0.42
N LEU A 282 3.03 -7.35 -0.95
CA LEU A 282 3.84 -8.34 -0.26
C LEU A 282 4.55 -7.76 0.98
N MET A 283 4.95 -6.48 0.95
CA MET A 283 5.50 -5.80 2.14
C MET A 283 4.50 -5.79 3.30
N HIS A 284 3.19 -5.72 3.02
CA HIS A 284 2.15 -5.88 4.03
C HIS A 284 2.19 -7.29 4.65
N GLU A 285 2.09 -8.32 3.81
CA GLU A 285 2.05 -9.72 4.27
C GLU A 285 3.34 -10.14 4.99
N LEU A 286 4.49 -9.62 4.56
CA LEU A 286 5.78 -9.85 5.21
C LEU A 286 5.84 -9.21 6.61
N ALA A 287 5.08 -8.15 6.86
CA ALA A 287 4.98 -7.57 8.18
C ALA A 287 4.24 -8.50 9.17
N HIS A 288 3.32 -9.35 8.70
CA HIS A 288 2.76 -10.41 9.54
C HIS A 288 3.81 -11.45 9.92
N ASN A 289 4.70 -11.81 9.00
CA ASN A 289 5.84 -12.67 9.34
C ASN A 289 6.78 -12.00 10.35
N HIS A 290 7.06 -10.70 10.21
CA HIS A 290 7.78 -9.92 11.22
C HIS A 290 7.11 -10.02 12.60
N GLN A 291 5.80 -9.80 12.67
CA GLN A 291 5.04 -9.88 13.92
C GLN A 291 5.19 -11.24 14.58
N GLU A 292 5.11 -12.33 13.81
CA GLU A 292 5.33 -13.66 14.34
C GLU A 292 6.77 -13.87 14.85
N ARG A 293 7.78 -13.42 14.10
CA ARG A 293 9.20 -13.49 14.50
C ARG A 293 9.47 -12.72 15.79
N MET A 294 8.77 -11.60 15.99
CA MET A 294 8.82 -10.79 17.19
C MET A 294 7.89 -11.30 18.30
N GLY A 295 7.29 -12.49 18.11
CA GLY A 295 6.51 -13.19 19.12
C GLY A 295 5.13 -12.59 19.38
N TRP A 296 4.56 -11.79 18.48
CA TRP A 296 3.26 -11.16 18.71
C TRP A 296 2.16 -12.18 19.00
N GLU A 297 2.11 -13.26 18.22
CA GLU A 297 1.09 -14.29 18.36
C GLU A 297 1.47 -15.39 19.37
N ASP A 298 2.66 -15.33 19.97
CA ASP A 298 3.08 -16.25 21.02
C ASP A 298 2.24 -16.01 22.30
N PRO A 299 1.45 -16.99 22.77
CA PRO A 299 0.65 -16.87 23.98
C PRO A 299 1.46 -16.52 25.23
N GLU A 300 2.76 -16.82 25.26
CA GLU A 300 3.64 -16.58 26.41
C GLU A 300 4.27 -15.18 26.41
N SER A 301 4.36 -14.50 25.26
CA SER A 301 5.20 -13.30 25.09
C SER A 301 4.57 -11.99 25.61
N LYS A 302 3.24 -11.94 25.81
CA LYS A 302 2.45 -10.71 26.08
C LYS A 302 2.68 -9.56 25.09
N VAL A 303 3.39 -9.79 23.98
CA VAL A 303 3.78 -8.74 23.03
C VAL A 303 2.52 -8.17 22.38
N LEU A 304 1.60 -9.01 21.91
CA LEU A 304 0.34 -8.55 21.32
C LEU A 304 -0.53 -7.78 22.33
N ASP A 305 -0.51 -8.13 23.62
CA ASP A 305 -1.26 -7.36 24.63
C ASP A 305 -0.68 -5.94 24.76
N THR A 306 0.64 -5.86 24.89
CA THR A 306 1.38 -4.60 24.99
C THR A 306 1.20 -3.74 23.73
N MET A 307 1.31 -4.35 22.55
CA MET A 307 1.16 -3.65 21.27
C MET A 307 -0.28 -3.23 21.03
N SER A 308 -1.26 -4.05 21.39
CA SER A 308 -2.68 -3.68 21.31
C SER A 308 -2.93 -2.43 22.13
N GLU A 309 -2.45 -2.38 23.38
CA GLU A 309 -2.63 -1.22 24.24
C GLU A 309 -1.92 0.03 23.68
N LYS A 310 -0.64 -0.11 23.26
CA LYS A 310 0.13 0.98 22.64
C LYS A 310 -0.56 1.54 21.40
N LEU A 311 -1.13 0.68 20.57
CA LEU A 311 -1.81 1.05 19.32
C LEU A 311 -3.25 1.54 19.54
N GLY A 312 -3.69 1.70 20.79
CA GLY A 312 -5.00 2.24 21.12
C GLY A 312 -6.13 1.22 20.99
N PHE A 313 -5.87 -0.06 21.19
CA PHE A 313 -6.86 -1.13 21.22
C PHE A 313 -6.96 -1.77 22.61
N VAL A 314 -8.07 -2.47 22.84
CA VAL A 314 -8.22 -3.47 23.90
C VAL A 314 -8.38 -4.83 23.23
N LYS A 315 -7.53 -5.78 23.63
CA LYS A 315 -7.71 -7.19 23.30
C LYS A 315 -8.66 -7.82 24.32
N THR A 316 -9.70 -8.49 23.83
CA THR A 316 -10.66 -9.22 24.67
C THR A 316 -11.14 -10.48 23.93
N GLN A 317 -12.10 -11.20 24.52
CA GLN A 317 -12.76 -12.34 23.90
C GLN A 317 -14.23 -12.01 23.67
N ASP A 318 -14.74 -12.40 22.50
CA ASP A 318 -16.17 -12.39 22.25
C ASP A 318 -16.85 -13.38 23.21
N PRO A 319 -17.83 -12.96 24.04
CA PRO A 319 -18.39 -13.83 25.08
C PRO A 319 -19.16 -15.04 24.54
N GLN A 320 -19.62 -14.99 23.29
CA GLN A 320 -20.43 -16.05 22.68
C GLN A 320 -19.56 -17.10 22.00
N SER A 321 -18.54 -16.67 21.29
CA SER A 321 -17.68 -17.54 20.47
C SER A 321 -16.32 -17.85 21.11
N ALA A 322 -15.96 -17.16 22.20
CA ALA A 322 -14.62 -17.18 22.81
C ALA A 322 -13.48 -16.76 21.85
N VAL A 323 -13.82 -16.22 20.67
CA VAL A 323 -12.84 -15.76 19.68
C VAL A 323 -12.19 -14.47 20.16
N ARG A 324 -10.88 -14.34 19.91
CA ARG A 324 -10.11 -13.11 20.14
C ARG A 324 -10.69 -11.96 19.33
N VAL A 325 -11.06 -10.87 19.99
CA VAL A 325 -11.54 -9.63 19.34
C VAL A 325 -10.77 -8.42 19.85
N PHE A 326 -10.76 -7.37 19.05
CA PHE A 326 -10.10 -6.11 19.37
C PHE A 326 -11.09 -4.96 19.28
N TYR A 327 -11.11 -4.12 20.32
CA TYR A 327 -11.91 -2.89 20.32
C TYR A 327 -11.00 -1.68 20.27
N ILE A 328 -11.23 -0.79 19.31
CA ILE A 328 -10.47 0.46 19.20
C ILE A 328 -10.93 1.45 20.28
N LYS A 329 -9.98 2.10 20.93
CA LYS A 329 -10.20 3.12 21.96
C LYS A 329 -10.40 4.48 21.30
N VAL A 330 -11.43 5.20 21.73
CA VAL A 330 -11.65 6.62 21.42
C VAL A 330 -11.77 7.39 22.73
N ALA A 331 -11.11 8.54 22.82
CA ALA A 331 -11.22 9.40 23.99
C ALA A 331 -12.67 9.86 24.18
N ARG A 332 -13.25 9.65 25.37
CA ARG A 332 -14.65 9.95 25.67
C ARG A 332 -15.04 11.39 25.34
N GLY A 333 -14.19 12.36 25.67
CA GLY A 333 -14.42 13.78 25.37
C GLY A 333 -14.57 14.10 23.88
N LYS A 334 -13.93 13.32 22.97
CA LYS A 334 -14.14 13.48 21.52
C LYS A 334 -15.57 13.10 21.12
N ILE A 335 -16.08 11.99 21.66
CA ILE A 335 -17.44 11.53 21.37
C ILE A 335 -18.50 12.47 21.95
N GLU A 336 -18.30 12.94 23.17
CA GLU A 336 -19.23 13.91 23.78
C GLU A 336 -19.31 15.22 22.99
N THR A 337 -18.18 15.70 22.48
CA THR A 337 -18.13 16.90 21.63
C THR A 337 -18.84 16.67 20.30
N GLN A 338 -18.62 15.51 19.67
CA GLN A 338 -19.28 15.14 18.41
C GLN A 338 -20.80 15.03 18.57
N ASN A 339 -21.26 14.34 19.63
CA ASN A 339 -22.68 14.21 19.93
C ASN A 339 -23.35 15.57 20.20
N LYS A 340 -22.66 16.50 20.88
CA LYS A 340 -23.15 17.87 21.11
C LYS A 340 -23.26 18.67 19.81
N SER A 341 -22.28 18.57 18.92
CA SER A 341 -22.28 19.23 17.60
C SER A 341 -23.45 18.75 16.71
N GLU A 342 -23.76 17.46 16.71
CA GLU A 342 -24.90 16.90 15.99
C GLU A 342 -26.26 17.36 16.55
N THR A 343 -26.33 17.57 17.88
CA THR A 343 -27.56 18.00 18.55
C THR A 343 -27.80 19.51 18.36
N GLN A 344 -26.75 20.33 18.34
CA GLN A 344 -26.84 21.78 18.08
C GLN A 344 -27.23 22.12 16.64
N ASN A 345 -26.93 21.27 15.66
CA ASN A 345 -27.41 21.43 14.27
C ASN A 345 -28.88 21.04 14.06
N LYS A 346 -29.59 20.57 15.09
CA LYS A 346 -30.99 20.14 14.95
C LYS A 346 -32.01 20.89 15.81
N PHE A 347 -31.62 21.65 16.83
CA PHE A 347 -32.55 22.51 17.59
C PHE A 347 -31.79 23.62 18.33
N GLU A 348 -32.05 24.89 17.98
CA GLU A 348 -31.98 25.99 18.94
C GLU A 348 -33.17 25.83 19.90
N SER A 349 -32.91 25.41 21.15
CA SER A 349 -33.54 26.00 22.34
C SER A 349 -33.18 25.26 23.64
N GLN A 350 -32.64 26.05 24.56
CA GLN A 350 -32.71 26.01 26.02
C GLN A 350 -31.84 25.04 26.87
N PRO A 351 -31.29 25.55 28.00
CA PRO A 351 -30.37 24.82 28.85
C PRO A 351 -31.13 24.02 29.91
N SER A 352 -30.78 22.74 30.07
CA SER A 352 -31.11 21.99 31.27
C SER A 352 -29.84 21.81 32.11
N SER A 353 -29.83 22.53 33.24
CA SER A 353 -28.99 22.27 34.39
C SER A 353 -29.31 20.91 35.00
N GLU A 354 -28.26 20.18 35.37
CA GLU A 354 -28.07 19.44 36.64
C GLU A 354 -27.14 18.26 36.40
N ALA A 355 -25.87 18.45 36.78
CA ALA A 355 -24.91 17.39 36.94
C ALA A 355 -24.95 16.94 38.40
N GLN A 356 -25.46 15.73 38.64
CA GLN A 356 -25.19 14.98 39.86
C GLN A 356 -24.02 14.05 39.59
N ALA A 357 -22.95 14.25 40.35
CA ALA A 357 -21.74 13.45 40.33
C ALA A 357 -21.92 12.23 41.24
N ASP A 358 -21.80 11.04 40.67
CA ASP A 358 -21.43 9.83 41.39
C ASP A 358 -20.05 9.38 40.91
N SER A 359 -19.11 9.31 41.85
CA SER A 359 -17.69 9.10 41.64
C SER A 359 -17.33 7.61 41.59
N GLU A 360 -17.74 6.94 40.53
CA GLU A 360 -16.90 5.86 39.97
C GLU A 360 -15.99 6.50 38.91
N ALA A 361 -14.72 6.10 38.87
CA ALA A 361 -13.80 6.61 37.86
C ALA A 361 -14.32 6.22 36.47
N VAL A 362 -15.05 7.13 35.83
CA VAL A 362 -15.62 6.92 34.51
C VAL A 362 -14.48 6.63 33.56
N ASP A 363 -14.52 5.47 32.91
CA ASP A 363 -13.52 5.07 31.93
C ASP A 363 -13.28 6.22 30.94
N PRO A 364 -12.05 6.74 30.83
CA PRO A 364 -11.74 7.87 29.94
C PRO A 364 -11.92 7.53 28.46
N TYR A 365 -12.13 6.26 28.14
CA TYR A 365 -12.32 5.77 26.78
C TYR A 365 -13.74 5.25 26.55
N VAL A 366 -14.08 5.23 25.26
CA VAL A 366 -15.18 4.42 24.72
C VAL A 366 -14.63 3.50 23.64
N TYR A 367 -15.34 2.40 23.39
CA TYR A 367 -14.85 1.28 22.60
C TYR A 367 -15.72 1.05 21.38
N PHE A 368 -15.08 0.71 20.26
CA PHE A 368 -15.76 0.35 19.02
C PHE A 368 -15.18 -0.93 18.44
N LYS A 369 -16.04 -1.76 17.83
CA LYS A 369 -15.64 -2.92 17.04
C LYS A 369 -15.98 -2.71 15.57
N VAL A 370 -15.17 -3.25 14.67
CA VAL A 370 -15.50 -3.28 13.25
C VAL A 370 -16.69 -4.23 13.01
N GLU A 371 -17.65 -3.81 12.20
CA GLU A 371 -18.76 -4.66 11.76
C GLU A 371 -18.26 -5.71 10.76
N ARG A 372 -18.55 -6.99 11.03
CA ARG A 372 -18.18 -8.13 10.18
C ARG A 372 -19.42 -9.04 9.98
N PRO A 373 -19.66 -9.57 8.76
CA PRO A 373 -18.98 -9.25 7.51
C PRO A 373 -19.27 -7.81 7.05
N THR A 374 -18.37 -7.22 6.25
CA THR A 374 -18.53 -5.85 5.75
C THR A 374 -19.74 -5.75 4.84
N ASN A 375 -20.61 -4.77 5.10
CA ASN A 375 -21.76 -4.52 4.24
C ASN A 375 -21.30 -3.83 2.94
N ALA A 376 -21.48 -4.49 1.79
CA ALA A 376 -21.04 -3.96 0.50
C ALA A 376 -21.65 -2.60 0.12
N LYS A 377 -22.84 -2.25 0.63
CA LYS A 377 -23.51 -0.96 0.35
C LYS A 377 -23.06 0.15 1.29
N LEU A 378 -22.83 -0.18 2.56
CA LEU A 378 -22.50 0.79 3.60
C LEU A 378 -20.99 0.94 3.82
N GLY A 379 -20.20 0.04 3.25
CA GLY A 379 -18.77 -0.05 3.53
C GLY A 379 -18.50 -0.52 4.96
N LYS A 380 -17.25 -0.34 5.38
CA LYS A 380 -16.79 -0.68 6.73
C LYS A 380 -17.32 0.30 7.77
N ARG A 381 -18.00 -0.21 8.79
CA ARG A 381 -18.55 0.54 9.91
C ARG A 381 -17.95 0.10 11.23
N TRP A 382 -17.87 1.03 12.17
CA TRP A 382 -17.44 0.80 13.55
C TRP A 382 -18.62 0.98 14.49
N LEU A 383 -18.94 -0.07 15.25
CA LEU A 383 -20.08 -0.14 16.15
C LEU A 383 -19.62 0.07 17.59
N ARG A 384 -20.26 0.99 18.32
CA ARG A 384 -19.94 1.22 19.74
C ARG A 384 -20.31 0.00 20.58
N VAL A 385 -19.42 -0.40 21.47
CA VAL A 385 -19.60 -1.53 22.37
C VAL A 385 -19.13 -1.23 23.79
N ASN A 386 -19.60 -2.02 24.76
CA ASN A 386 -18.93 -2.15 26.05
C ASN A 386 -17.84 -3.24 25.98
N LEU A 387 -17.10 -3.44 27.08
CA LEU A 387 -16.05 -4.46 27.15
C LEU A 387 -16.60 -5.90 27.05
N GLN A 388 -17.88 -6.10 27.35
CA GLN A 388 -18.61 -7.35 27.15
C GLN A 388 -19.09 -7.53 25.70
N GLY A 389 -18.78 -6.62 24.78
CA GLY A 389 -19.13 -6.72 23.37
C GLY A 389 -20.60 -6.40 23.03
N GLN A 390 -21.39 -5.95 24.00
CA GLN A 390 -22.77 -5.53 23.80
C GLN A 390 -22.81 -4.20 23.07
N LEU A 391 -23.70 -4.08 22.08
CA LEU A 391 -23.88 -2.86 21.29
C LEU A 391 -24.42 -1.72 22.17
N LEU A 392 -23.92 -0.51 21.96
CA LEU A 392 -24.36 0.68 22.68
C LEU A 392 -24.88 1.76 21.74
N ASP A 393 -25.96 2.43 22.12
CA ASP A 393 -26.45 3.63 21.45
C ASP A 393 -25.56 4.86 21.74
N LYS A 394 -25.92 6.02 21.19
CA LYS A 394 -25.19 7.28 21.40
C LYS A 394 -25.14 7.74 22.86
N ASN A 395 -26.12 7.31 23.67
CA ASN A 395 -26.24 7.65 25.09
C ASN A 395 -25.52 6.62 25.99
N GLY A 396 -24.95 5.57 25.41
CA GLY A 396 -24.31 4.48 26.16
C GLY A 396 -25.27 3.44 26.71
N LYS A 397 -26.54 3.41 26.25
CA LYS A 397 -27.51 2.37 26.61
C LYS A 397 -27.34 1.16 25.69
N VAL A 398 -27.59 -0.04 26.20
CA VAL A 398 -27.52 -1.27 25.41
C VAL A 398 -28.55 -1.22 24.29
N ALA A 399 -28.07 -1.36 23.05
CA ALA A 399 -28.86 -1.44 21.84
C ALA A 399 -29.19 -2.91 21.53
N SER A 400 -30.42 -3.17 21.10
CA SER A 400 -30.88 -4.53 20.79
C SER A 400 -30.55 -4.95 19.35
N LYS A 401 -30.32 -3.95 18.47
CA LYS A 401 -30.04 -4.13 17.05
C LYS A 401 -28.89 -3.25 16.59
N VAL A 402 -28.24 -3.63 15.48
CA VAL A 402 -27.12 -2.89 14.90
C VAL A 402 -27.53 -1.48 14.46
N GLU A 403 -28.76 -1.30 13.98
CA GLU A 403 -29.28 0.00 13.53
C GLU A 403 -29.48 1.00 14.68
N GLU A 404 -29.57 0.51 15.91
CA GLU A 404 -29.74 1.31 17.13
C GLU A 404 -28.39 1.69 17.75
N ALA A 405 -27.31 0.99 17.37
CA ALA A 405 -25.97 1.25 17.89
C ALA A 405 -25.40 2.57 17.36
N GLN A 406 -24.59 3.26 18.15
CA GLN A 406 -23.79 4.36 17.63
C GLN A 406 -22.76 3.80 16.65
N THR A 407 -22.75 4.34 15.43
CA THR A 407 -21.86 3.89 14.37
C THR A 407 -21.04 5.03 13.79
N PHE A 408 -19.84 4.70 13.33
CA PHE A 408 -19.00 5.59 12.54
C PHE A 408 -18.55 4.89 11.27
N SER A 409 -18.42 5.64 10.19
CA SER A 409 -17.70 5.18 9.01
C SER A 409 -16.23 4.93 9.35
N ASN A 410 -15.56 4.11 8.54
CA ASN A 410 -14.14 3.85 8.72
C ASN A 410 -13.30 5.14 8.73
N LYS A 411 -13.59 6.08 7.82
CA LYS A 411 -12.90 7.37 7.74
C LYS A 411 -13.08 8.23 9.00
N GLU A 412 -14.29 8.26 9.56
CA GLU A 412 -14.56 8.98 10.82
C GLU A 412 -13.82 8.33 11.98
N MET A 413 -13.85 7.00 12.08
CA MET A 413 -13.15 6.28 13.13
C MET A 413 -11.64 6.53 13.09
N ARG A 414 -11.03 6.59 11.90
CA ARG A 414 -9.60 6.93 11.74
C ARG A 414 -9.25 8.27 12.39
N ALA A 415 -10.13 9.27 12.31
CA ALA A 415 -9.93 10.59 12.90
C ALA A 415 -10.20 10.61 14.43
N LEU A 416 -11.10 9.76 14.90
CA LEU A 416 -11.51 9.69 16.31
C LEU A 416 -10.55 8.86 17.16
N ALA A 417 -9.99 7.79 16.60
CA ALA A 417 -9.11 6.84 17.26
C ALA A 417 -8.07 7.50 18.18
N LEU A 418 -7.79 6.86 19.30
CA LEU A 418 -6.81 7.34 20.28
C LEU A 418 -5.41 7.45 19.64
N VAL A 419 -5.00 6.42 18.91
CA VAL A 419 -3.86 6.43 18.01
C VAL A 419 -4.40 6.47 16.60
N ARG A 420 -4.09 7.52 15.84
CA ARG A 420 -4.55 7.68 14.46
C ARG A 420 -3.89 6.62 13.57
N PRO A 421 -4.68 5.73 12.92
CA PRO A 421 -4.16 4.81 11.93
C PRO A 421 -3.58 5.52 10.72
N ALA A 422 -2.57 4.93 10.08
CA ALA A 422 -1.90 5.54 8.94
C ALA A 422 -2.77 5.55 7.67
N THR A 423 -3.52 4.48 7.41
CA THR A 423 -4.45 4.37 6.27
C THR A 423 -5.85 4.00 6.75
N ASP A 424 -6.77 3.68 5.82
CA ASP A 424 -8.08 3.14 6.15
C ASP A 424 -8.04 1.61 6.44
N TYR A 425 -6.87 0.95 6.40
CA TYR A 425 -6.68 -0.47 6.75
C TYR A 425 -6.23 -0.65 8.19
N PHE A 426 -7.19 -0.73 9.12
CA PHE A 426 -6.92 -0.72 10.56
C PHE A 426 -7.90 -1.53 11.41
N ASP A 427 -8.29 -2.71 10.97
CA ASP A 427 -9.36 -3.46 11.65
C ASP A 427 -9.00 -3.96 13.03
N ASN A 428 -7.72 -4.18 13.26
CA ASN A 428 -7.15 -4.67 14.50
C ASN A 428 -5.69 -4.14 14.63
N PRO A 429 -5.04 -4.27 15.79
CA PRO A 429 -3.68 -3.77 15.98
C PRO A 429 -2.63 -4.51 15.12
N ILE A 430 -2.91 -5.73 14.69
CA ILE A 430 -2.05 -6.52 13.80
C ILE A 430 -2.01 -5.85 12.42
N GLU A 431 -3.16 -5.53 11.84
CA GLU A 431 -3.25 -4.82 10.55
C GLU A 431 -2.68 -3.40 10.62
N VAL A 432 -2.96 -2.66 11.71
CA VAL A 432 -2.43 -1.29 11.90
C VAL A 432 -0.91 -1.30 11.83
N PHE A 433 -0.28 -2.27 12.49
CA PHE A 433 1.17 -2.38 12.49
C PHE A 433 1.70 -2.90 11.16
N ALA A 434 1.09 -3.93 10.56
CA ALA A 434 1.51 -4.45 9.26
C ALA A 434 1.50 -3.34 8.19
N GLU A 435 0.44 -2.54 8.19
CA GLU A 435 0.32 -1.37 7.33
C GLU A 435 1.36 -0.29 7.63
N SER A 436 1.68 -0.06 8.91
CA SER A 436 2.75 0.86 9.30
C SER A 436 4.12 0.39 8.80
N MET A 437 4.43 -0.92 8.87
CA MET A 437 5.69 -1.50 8.39
C MET A 437 5.83 -1.34 6.87
N ARG A 438 4.74 -1.61 6.12
CA ARG A 438 4.68 -1.37 4.68
C ARG A 438 5.03 0.09 4.37
N LEU A 439 4.32 1.04 4.99
CA LEU A 439 4.55 2.48 4.78
C LEU A 439 5.93 2.94 5.25
N PHE A 440 6.48 2.38 6.33
CA PHE A 440 7.81 2.73 6.81
C PHE A 440 8.91 2.38 5.81
N SER A 441 8.64 1.39 4.95
CA SER A 441 9.51 0.97 3.88
C SER A 441 9.33 1.81 2.61
N GLU A 442 8.10 2.02 2.14
CA GLU A 442 7.81 2.66 0.85
C GLU A 442 7.54 4.17 0.92
N ALA A 443 6.97 4.66 2.02
CA ALA A 443 6.41 6.01 2.17
C ALA A 443 6.68 6.58 3.58
N ARG A 444 7.92 6.42 4.05
CA ARG A 444 8.35 6.74 5.41
C ARG A 444 8.00 8.16 5.87
N GLU A 445 8.18 9.14 4.97
CA GLU A 445 7.85 10.54 5.20
C GLU A 445 6.37 10.75 5.55
N LEU A 446 5.48 10.08 4.83
CA LEU A 446 4.04 10.18 5.07
C LEU A 446 3.66 9.54 6.41
N LEU A 447 4.22 8.36 6.73
CA LEU A 447 3.97 7.71 8.02
C LEU A 447 4.35 8.65 9.17
N TYR A 448 5.51 9.31 9.07
CA TYR A 448 5.96 10.29 10.05
C TYR A 448 5.00 11.48 10.17
N GLN A 449 4.53 12.04 9.05
CA GLN A 449 3.62 13.20 9.06
C GLN A 449 2.21 12.85 9.56
N GLU A 450 1.65 11.74 9.11
CA GLU A 450 0.26 11.35 9.42
C GLU A 450 0.12 10.72 10.81
N SER A 451 1.16 9.99 11.26
CA SER A 451 1.15 9.32 12.57
C SER A 451 2.59 9.14 13.10
N PRO A 452 3.21 10.21 13.66
CA PRO A 452 4.57 10.15 14.21
C PRO A 452 4.75 9.07 15.29
N PHE A 453 3.68 8.76 16.02
CA PHE A 453 3.67 7.70 17.00
C PHE A 453 3.79 6.31 16.37
N LEU A 454 3.02 6.03 15.30
CA LEU A 454 3.15 4.77 14.57
C LEU A 454 4.53 4.66 13.95
N TYR A 455 5.02 5.72 13.29
CA TYR A 455 6.39 5.77 12.77
C TYR A 455 7.42 5.31 13.82
N LYS A 456 7.37 5.87 15.03
CA LYS A 456 8.31 5.55 16.10
C LYS A 456 8.22 4.07 16.50
N ILE A 457 7.01 3.56 16.72
CA ILE A 457 6.80 2.15 17.09
C ILE A 457 7.30 1.22 15.99
N THR A 458 7.01 1.53 14.73
CA THR A 458 7.46 0.76 13.57
C THR A 458 8.98 0.74 13.47
N ALA A 459 9.62 1.90 13.62
CA ALA A 459 11.08 2.01 13.61
C ALA A 459 11.73 1.20 14.75
N GLU A 460 11.16 1.26 15.95
CA GLU A 460 11.65 0.48 17.11
C GLU A 460 11.54 -1.04 16.88
N GLN A 461 10.41 -1.51 16.33
CA GLN A 461 10.20 -2.93 16.05
C GLN A 461 11.08 -3.43 14.88
N ASP A 462 11.17 -2.67 13.79
CA ASP A 462 12.05 -2.98 12.67
C ASP A 462 13.53 -3.06 13.11
N GLN A 463 14.00 -2.09 13.91
CA GLN A 463 15.34 -2.12 14.47
C GLN A 463 15.54 -3.32 15.42
N ALA A 464 14.56 -3.65 16.27
CA ALA A 464 14.64 -4.80 17.14
C ALA A 464 14.75 -6.13 16.36
N GLU A 465 14.09 -6.27 15.21
CA GLU A 465 14.25 -7.44 14.35
C GLU A 465 15.63 -7.47 13.68
N LEU A 466 16.11 -6.33 13.16
CA LEU A 466 17.47 -6.22 12.61
C LEU A 466 18.52 -6.61 13.65
N ASP A 467 18.33 -6.16 14.89
CA ASP A 467 19.23 -6.45 16.00
C ASP A 467 19.20 -7.93 16.39
N LEU A 468 18.03 -8.55 16.37
CA LEU A 468 17.89 -9.99 16.58
C LEU A 468 18.65 -10.80 15.52
N TYR A 469 18.64 -10.34 14.27
CA TYR A 469 19.24 -11.07 13.15
C TYR A 469 20.73 -10.77 12.93
N PHE A 470 21.12 -9.50 12.97
CA PHE A 470 22.49 -9.04 12.69
C PHE A 470 23.33 -8.77 13.95
N GLY A 471 22.69 -8.64 15.11
CA GLY A 471 23.36 -8.37 16.38
C GLY A 471 23.76 -6.91 16.58
N TYR A 472 24.64 -6.71 17.56
CA TYR A 472 25.14 -5.41 17.99
C TYR A 472 26.68 -5.39 18.01
N TYR A 473 27.27 -4.21 17.92
CA TYR A 473 28.68 -4.00 18.28
C TYR A 473 28.79 -3.20 19.58
N LYS A 474 29.87 -3.47 20.33
CA LYS A 474 30.20 -2.77 21.57
C LYS A 474 31.15 -1.62 21.25
N VAL A 475 30.77 -0.41 21.61
CA VAL A 475 31.62 0.78 21.50
C VAL A 475 32.38 0.95 22.80
N PHE A 476 33.71 0.96 22.71
CA PHE A 476 34.58 1.25 23.84
C PHE A 476 35.24 2.60 23.64
N GLU A 477 35.05 3.50 24.60
CA GLU A 477 35.79 4.75 24.62
C GLU A 477 37.10 4.52 25.39
N ARG A 478 38.21 4.88 24.76
CA ARG A 478 39.54 4.85 25.39
C ARG A 478 39.90 6.25 25.85
N ARG A 479 39.86 6.49 27.15
CA ARG A 479 40.23 7.78 27.76
C ARG A 479 41.63 7.69 28.34
N THR A 480 42.51 8.59 27.94
CA THR A 480 43.81 8.77 28.61
C THR A 480 43.66 9.86 29.66
N LEU A 481 43.63 9.46 30.93
CA LEU A 481 43.58 10.33 32.09
C LEU A 481 45.01 10.54 32.62
N PHE A 482 45.35 11.73 33.09
CA PHE A 482 46.64 11.96 33.73
C PHE A 482 46.49 11.86 35.25
N LYS A 483 47.24 10.95 35.89
CA LYS A 483 47.33 10.84 37.35
C LYS A 483 48.71 11.33 37.79
N GLY A 484 48.82 12.63 38.07
CA GLY A 484 50.11 13.33 38.12
C GLY A 484 50.71 13.43 36.71
N ASP A 485 52.02 13.23 36.56
CA ASP A 485 52.71 13.27 35.25
C ASP A 485 52.60 11.95 34.45
N LYS A 486 51.82 10.98 34.94
CA LYS A 486 51.70 9.66 34.30
C LYS A 486 50.35 9.53 33.57
N PRO A 487 50.36 9.25 32.25
CA PRO A 487 49.13 8.92 31.54
C PRO A 487 48.64 7.53 31.98
N VAL A 488 47.37 7.45 32.33
CA VAL A 488 46.62 6.25 32.67
C VAL A 488 45.54 6.10 31.61
N SER A 489 45.63 5.05 30.78
CA SER A 489 44.57 4.73 29.83
C SER A 489 43.49 3.90 30.50
N THR A 490 42.26 4.36 30.42
CA THR A 490 41.05 3.63 30.84
C THR A 490 40.26 3.25 29.59
N THR A 491 39.67 2.06 29.60
CA THR A 491 38.75 1.60 28.55
C THR A 491 37.40 1.44 29.21
N GLU A 492 36.43 2.28 28.84
CA GLU A 492 35.06 2.23 29.35
C GLU A 492 34.14 1.74 28.22
N LEU A 493 33.18 0.86 28.54
CA LEU A 493 32.10 0.53 27.61
C LEU A 493 31.18 1.74 27.55
N ASP A 494 31.12 2.39 26.39
CA ASP A 494 30.36 3.61 26.21
C ASP A 494 28.91 3.30 25.80
N SER A 495 28.73 2.42 24.80
CA SER A 495 27.40 2.01 24.35
C SER A 495 27.39 0.67 23.60
N ILE A 496 26.19 0.11 23.47
CA ILE A 496 25.89 -0.99 22.54
C ILE A 496 25.12 -0.37 21.37
N GLN A 497 25.61 -0.58 20.15
CA GLN A 497 25.01 -0.02 18.94
C GLN A 497 24.60 -1.14 17.98
N PRO A 498 23.48 -0.97 17.24
CA PRO A 498 23.04 -1.98 16.29
C PRO A 498 24.06 -2.11 15.15
N VAL A 499 24.21 -3.31 14.55
CA VAL A 499 25.13 -3.46 13.40
C VAL A 499 24.55 -2.85 12.14
N PHE A 500 23.24 -2.99 11.94
CA PHE A 500 22.51 -2.48 10.79
C PHE A 500 21.32 -1.65 11.23
N THR A 501 20.88 -0.74 10.35
CA THR A 501 19.65 0.04 10.50
C THR A 501 19.04 0.28 9.12
N ARG A 502 17.86 0.90 9.05
CA ARG A 502 17.27 1.33 7.78
C ARG A 502 17.51 2.81 7.52
N ASN A 503 18.10 3.13 6.36
CA ASN A 503 18.17 4.51 5.89
C ASN A 503 16.77 5.06 5.55
N TRP A 504 16.70 6.35 5.19
CA TRP A 504 15.43 7.02 4.88
C TRP A 504 14.66 6.39 3.71
N GLN A 505 15.37 5.73 2.79
CA GLN A 505 14.80 5.00 1.64
C GLN A 505 14.28 3.60 2.02
N GLY A 506 14.46 3.19 3.28
CA GLY A 506 14.06 1.87 3.78
C GLY A 506 15.10 0.77 3.54
N GLU A 507 16.28 1.10 3.01
CA GLU A 507 17.34 0.15 2.70
C GLU A 507 18.12 -0.22 3.97
N VAL A 508 18.45 -1.51 4.12
CA VAL A 508 19.27 -2.01 5.21
C VAL A 508 20.73 -1.62 4.96
N VAL A 509 21.30 -0.80 5.85
CA VAL A 509 22.66 -0.26 5.76
C VAL A 509 23.39 -0.42 7.09
N ARG A 510 24.72 -0.41 7.07
CA ARG A 510 25.50 -0.42 8.31
C ARG A 510 25.15 0.80 9.14
N PHE A 511 24.94 0.60 10.43
CA PHE A 511 24.68 1.70 11.34
C PHE A 511 25.93 2.60 11.47
N SER A 512 25.70 3.91 11.54
CA SER A 512 26.72 4.89 11.91
C SER A 512 26.07 6.10 12.60
N PRO A 513 26.80 6.84 13.45
CA PRO A 513 26.29 8.07 14.07
C PRO A 513 25.85 9.12 13.06
N GLU A 514 26.54 9.24 11.92
CA GLU A 514 26.22 10.19 10.86
C GLU A 514 24.87 9.86 10.20
N LEU A 515 24.59 8.56 9.99
CA LEU A 515 23.31 8.12 9.47
C LEU A 515 22.18 8.41 10.46
N ALA A 516 22.40 8.14 11.75
CA ALA A 516 21.42 8.43 12.80
C ALA A 516 21.10 9.94 12.85
N GLU A 517 22.11 10.80 12.80
CA GLU A 517 21.91 12.26 12.78
C GLU A 517 21.26 12.72 11.47
N ALA A 518 21.55 12.09 10.33
CA ALA A 518 20.90 12.39 9.06
C ALA A 518 19.40 12.05 9.07
N ILE A 519 19.01 10.91 9.64
CA ILE A 519 17.60 10.52 9.84
C ILE A 519 16.91 11.55 10.73
N LYS A 520 17.50 11.86 11.88
CA LYS A 520 16.95 12.85 12.83
C LYS A 520 16.81 14.25 12.22
N THR A 521 17.82 14.70 11.48
CA THR A 521 17.78 15.99 10.76
C THR A 521 16.63 16.01 9.74
N LYS A 522 16.44 14.90 9.01
CA LYS A 522 15.33 14.77 8.06
C LYS A 522 13.99 14.81 8.78
N GLU A 523 13.81 14.07 9.88
CA GLU A 523 12.59 14.12 10.71
C GLU A 523 12.28 15.54 11.20
N GLN A 524 13.28 16.25 11.74
CA GLN A 524 13.13 17.65 12.17
C GLN A 524 12.70 18.57 11.03
N SER A 525 13.20 18.34 9.81
CA SER A 525 12.82 19.12 8.62
C SER A 525 11.36 18.91 8.18
N LEU A 526 10.77 17.76 8.49
CA LEU A 526 9.39 17.42 8.12
C LEU A 526 8.36 18.00 9.08
N ASN A 527 8.77 18.34 10.30
CA ASN A 527 7.90 18.91 11.31
C ASN A 527 8.65 20.00 12.09
N PRO A 528 8.83 21.20 11.50
CA PRO A 528 9.65 22.28 12.08
C PRO A 528 9.03 22.92 13.34
N SER A 529 7.92 22.38 13.84
CA SER A 529 7.14 22.93 14.96
C SER A 529 7.41 22.24 16.31
N ASN A 530 8.38 21.31 16.36
CA ASN A 530 8.82 20.61 17.57
C ASN A 530 10.22 21.07 18.02
#